data_AF-A0A353XTZ2-F1
#
_entry.id   AF-A0A353XTZ2-F1
#
_cell.length_a   1.000
_cell.length_b   1.000
_cell.length_c   1.000
_cell.angle_alpha   90.00
_cell.angle_beta   90.00
_cell.angle_gamma   90.00
#
_symmetry.space_group_name_H-M   'P 1'
#
loop_
_entity.id
_entity.type
_entity.pdbx_description
1 polymer ?
#
loop_
_entity_poly.entity_id
_entity_poly.type
_entity_poly.pdbx_seq_one_letter_code
_entity_poly.pdbx_strand_id
1 'polypeptide(L)'
;MANSVNSITLDDTLSHLLAEFLKQNIIPTLHIDPNQLAYRWVGGIKGRLEPIKVSSSLVLDDLIGIDTQKQKIVQNTKQFLAGYPANHVLMTGTRGAGKSSIVRALLNEFKDQGLRMIEVSRDDLQMLDKIRDAINELPEDTSCR
;
A
#
# COMPACT_ATOMS: atom_id res chain seq x y z
N MET A 1 -42.03 -35.53 7.51
CA MET A 1 -42.05 -34.91 6.17
C MET A 1 -40.62 -34.48 5.87
N ALA A 2 -39.96 -35.11 4.90
CA ALA A 2 -38.53 -34.91 4.62
C ALA A 2 -38.35 -33.73 3.66
N ASN A 3 -37.56 -32.72 4.06
CA ASN A 3 -37.15 -31.62 3.20
C ASN A 3 -36.17 -32.15 2.14
N SER A 4 -36.62 -32.22 0.89
CA SER A 4 -35.75 -32.50 -0.26
C SER A 4 -34.87 -31.28 -0.52
N VAL A 5 -33.62 -31.35 -0.07
CA VAL A 5 -32.58 -30.42 -0.51
C VAL A 5 -32.34 -30.70 -1.99
N ASN A 6 -32.75 -29.79 -2.87
CA ASN A 6 -32.44 -29.87 -4.30
C ASN A 6 -30.92 -29.80 -4.47
N SER A 7 -30.28 -30.96 -4.62
CA SER A 7 -28.88 -31.07 -5.02
C SER A 7 -28.78 -30.78 -6.52
N ILE A 8 -28.60 -29.51 -6.88
CA ILE A 8 -28.21 -29.15 -8.25
C ILE A 8 -26.75 -29.61 -8.41
N THR A 9 -26.55 -30.76 -9.05
CA THR A 9 -25.21 -31.21 -9.46
C THR A 9 -24.77 -30.34 -10.62
N LEU A 10 -23.85 -29.41 -10.36
CA LEU A 10 -23.15 -28.68 -11.41
C LEU A 10 -22.35 -29.70 -12.23
N ASP A 11 -22.52 -29.70 -13.54
CA ASP A 11 -21.64 -30.49 -14.40
C ASP A 11 -20.18 -29.99 -14.27
N ASP A 12 -19.21 -30.85 -14.55
CA ASP A 12 -17.79 -30.53 -14.37
C ASP A 12 -17.34 -29.33 -15.23
N THR A 13 -17.98 -29.12 -16.39
CA THR A 13 -17.65 -28.02 -17.31
C THR A 13 -18.14 -26.69 -16.75
N LEU A 14 -19.39 -26.64 -16.28
CA LEU A 14 -20.02 -25.49 -15.68
C LEU A 14 -19.34 -25.14 -14.36
N SER A 15 -18.94 -26.14 -13.57
CA SER A 15 -18.15 -25.95 -12.35
C SER A 15 -16.79 -25.31 -12.66
N HIS A 16 -16.10 -25.79 -13.71
CA HIS A 16 -14.84 -25.23 -14.15
C HIS A 16 -14.99 -23.79 -14.66
N LEU A 17 -15.98 -23.52 -15.51
CA LEU A 17 -16.27 -22.20 -16.04
C LEU A 17 -16.70 -21.21 -14.96
N LEU A 18 -17.50 -21.65 -13.97
CA LEU A 18 -17.86 -20.84 -12.81
C LEU A 18 -16.63 -20.54 -11.94
N ALA A 19 -15.76 -21.52 -11.71
CA ALA A 19 -14.52 -21.31 -10.96
C ALA A 19 -13.60 -20.31 -11.67
N GLU A 20 -13.45 -20.40 -12.99
CA GLU A 20 -12.71 -19.39 -13.77
C GLU A 20 -13.38 -18.02 -13.74
N PHE A 21 -14.70 -17.97 -13.92
CA PHE A 21 -15.46 -16.72 -13.87
C PHE A 21 -15.32 -16.05 -12.51
N LEU A 22 -15.46 -16.80 -11.42
CA LEU A 22 -15.30 -16.29 -10.06
C LEU A 22 -13.86 -15.87 -9.80
N LYS A 23 -12.84 -16.62 -10.24
CA LYS A 23 -11.44 -16.18 -10.16
C LYS A 23 -11.18 -14.86 -10.88
N GLN A 24 -11.88 -14.62 -11.99
CA GLN A 24 -11.73 -13.39 -12.78
C GLN A 24 -12.58 -12.22 -12.27
N ASN A 25 -13.65 -12.48 -11.51
CA ASN A 25 -14.64 -11.46 -11.12
C ASN A 25 -14.78 -11.24 -9.62
N ILE A 26 -14.20 -12.10 -8.79
CA ILE A 26 -14.03 -11.81 -7.36
C ILE A 26 -12.93 -10.77 -7.24
N ILE A 27 -13.26 -9.64 -6.63
CA ILE A 27 -12.28 -8.65 -6.22
C ILE A 27 -11.57 -9.25 -5.00
N PRO A 28 -10.28 -9.60 -5.07
CA PRO A 28 -9.59 -10.17 -3.93
C PRO A 28 -9.62 -9.17 -2.78
N THR A 29 -9.99 -9.66 -1.59
CA THR A 29 -9.88 -8.90 -0.34
C THR A 29 -8.42 -8.48 -0.17
N LEU A 30 -8.20 -7.19 0.07
CA LEU A 30 -6.87 -6.66 0.29
C LEU A 30 -6.43 -7.02 1.69
N HIS A 31 -5.44 -7.89 1.79
CA HIS A 31 -4.80 -8.19 3.07
C HIS A 31 -3.50 -7.38 3.18
N ILE A 32 -3.41 -6.55 4.21
CA ILE A 32 -2.20 -5.78 4.54
C ILE A 32 -1.54 -6.44 5.75
N ASP A 33 -0.26 -6.80 5.63
CA ASP A 33 0.55 -7.22 6.77
C ASP A 33 1.22 -5.98 7.40
N PRO A 34 0.92 -5.65 8.67
CA PRO A 34 1.56 -4.53 9.38
C PRO A 34 3.09 -4.59 9.46
N ASN A 35 3.68 -5.78 9.33
CA ASN A 35 5.13 -5.97 9.39
C ASN A 35 5.80 -5.72 8.03
N GLN A 36 5.04 -5.70 6.94
CA GLN A 36 5.57 -5.46 5.61
C GLN A 36 5.86 -3.97 5.42
N LEU A 37 7.14 -3.61 5.29
CA LEU A 37 7.60 -2.22 5.24
C LEU A 37 7.00 -1.40 4.09
N ALA A 38 6.87 -2.03 2.93
CA ALA A 38 6.35 -1.36 1.75
C ALA A 38 5.59 -2.28 0.80
N TYR A 39 4.59 -1.73 0.14
CA TYR A 39 3.84 -2.35 -0.95
C TYR A 39 3.85 -1.48 -2.20
N ARG A 40 3.57 -2.10 -3.35
CA ARG A 40 3.22 -1.44 -4.61
C ARG A 40 1.86 -1.93 -5.08
N TRP A 41 1.01 -1.02 -5.53
CA TRP A 41 -0.19 -1.41 -6.28
C TRP A 41 0.16 -1.89 -7.69
N VAL A 42 -0.30 -3.07 -8.08
CA VAL A 42 -0.12 -3.63 -9.42
C VAL A 42 -1.42 -4.20 -9.98
N GLY A 43 -1.67 -4.04 -11.27
CA GLY A 43 -2.79 -4.68 -11.97
C GLY A 43 -4.08 -3.85 -12.09
N GLY A 44 -4.02 -2.52 -11.95
CA GLY A 44 -5.16 -1.65 -12.26
C GLY A 44 -6.35 -1.84 -11.32
N ILE A 45 -7.56 -1.78 -11.86
CA ILE A 45 -8.83 -1.88 -11.11
C ILE A 45 -8.95 -3.19 -10.31
N LYS A 46 -8.53 -4.31 -10.93
CA LYS A 46 -8.51 -5.64 -10.31
C LYS A 46 -7.16 -5.94 -9.64
N GLY A 47 -6.40 -4.89 -9.34
CA GLY A 47 -5.06 -4.99 -8.82
C GLY A 47 -4.98 -5.50 -7.38
N ARG A 48 -3.74 -5.66 -6.93
CA ARG A 48 -3.36 -6.14 -5.60
C ARG A 48 -2.18 -5.33 -5.07
N LEU A 49 -1.96 -5.41 -3.76
CA LEU A 49 -0.74 -4.94 -3.12
C LEU A 49 0.35 -6.01 -3.24
N GLU A 50 1.45 -5.66 -3.91
CA GLU A 50 2.64 -6.50 -4.04
C GLU A 50 3.72 -6.02 -3.08
N PRO A 51 4.24 -6.89 -2.18
CA PRO A 51 5.26 -6.49 -1.22
C PRO A 51 6.55 -6.06 -1.91
N ILE A 52 7.10 -4.92 -1.52
CA ILE A 52 8.39 -4.41 -2.00
C ILE A 52 9.48 -4.82 -1.02
N LYS A 53 10.55 -5.44 -1.54
CA LYS A 53 11.79 -5.62 -0.76
C LYS A 53 12.50 -4.28 -0.64
N VAL A 54 12.48 -3.71 0.57
CA VAL A 54 13.21 -2.48 0.89
C VAL A 54 14.66 -2.85 1.19
N SER A 55 15.51 -2.84 0.17
CA SER A 55 16.95 -3.14 0.30
C SER A 55 17.84 -1.90 0.20
N SER A 56 17.27 -0.69 0.18
CA SER A 56 18.06 0.53 0.01
C SER A 56 18.79 0.88 1.31
N SER A 57 20.12 0.94 1.25
CA SER A 57 20.98 1.55 2.27
C SER A 57 20.96 3.08 2.24
N LEU A 58 20.06 3.68 1.46
CA LEU A 58 19.99 5.11 1.25
C LEU A 58 19.52 5.80 2.54
N VAL A 59 20.33 6.73 3.05
CA VAL A 59 20.02 7.54 4.22
C VAL A 59 19.75 8.99 3.82
N LEU A 60 19.13 9.76 4.71
CA LEU A 60 18.80 11.17 4.45
C LEU A 60 20.05 12.04 4.21
N ASP A 61 21.19 11.65 4.78
CA ASP A 61 22.46 12.36 4.62
C ASP A 61 23.10 12.17 3.24
N ASP A 62 22.74 11.10 2.52
CA ASP A 62 23.19 10.87 1.13
C ASP A 62 22.56 11.87 0.13
N LEU A 63 21.53 12.61 0.56
CA LEU A 63 20.77 13.53 -0.26
C LEU A 63 21.28 14.96 -0.08
N ILE A 64 22.13 15.39 -1.01
CA ILE A 64 22.87 16.66 -0.93
C ILE A 64 22.10 17.80 -1.64
N GLY A 65 22.14 19.01 -1.06
CA GLY A 65 21.63 20.23 -1.70
C GLY A 65 20.13 20.46 -1.57
N ILE A 66 19.45 19.72 -0.67
CA ILE A 66 18.01 19.79 -0.43
C ILE A 66 17.65 19.86 1.06
N ASP A 67 18.53 20.43 1.88
CA ASP A 67 18.44 20.39 3.35
C ASP A 67 17.15 21.01 3.89
N THR A 68 16.71 22.12 3.32
CA THR A 68 15.44 22.76 3.70
C THR A 68 14.24 21.85 3.44
N GLN A 69 14.20 21.15 2.29
CA GLN A 69 13.13 20.21 1.96
C GLN A 69 13.17 18.98 2.86
N LYS A 70 14.38 18.44 3.14
CA LYS A 70 14.60 17.34 4.08
C LYS A 70 14.06 17.69 5.47
N GLN A 71 14.42 18.84 6.02
CA GLN A 71 13.97 19.25 7.35
C GLN A 71 12.44 19.33 7.44
N LYS A 72 11.80 19.95 6.45
CA LYS A 72 10.32 20.07 6.42
C LYS A 72 9.63 18.71 6.35
N ILE A 73 10.10 17.82 5.47
CA ILE A 73 9.46 16.51 5.31
C ILE A 73 9.72 15.59 6.50
N VAL A 74 10.91 15.66 7.10
CA VAL A 74 11.25 14.94 8.34
C VAL A 74 10.35 15.39 9.48
N GLN A 75 10.19 16.70 9.68
CA GLN A 75 9.30 17.23 10.71
C GLN A 75 7.85 16.78 10.50
N ASN A 76 7.34 16.86 9.27
CA ASN A 76 5.99 16.41 8.92
C ASN A 76 5.80 14.90 9.17
N THR A 77 6.83 14.10 8.88
CA THR A 77 6.81 12.64 9.09
C THR A 77 6.82 12.30 10.58
N LYS A 78 7.61 13.00 11.40
CA LYS A 78 7.58 12.86 12.86
C LYS A 78 6.21 13.22 13.45
N GLN A 79 5.57 14.27 12.95
CA GLN A 79 4.21 14.63 13.35
C GLN A 79 3.21 13.54 12.99
N PHE A 80 3.27 13.03 11.75
CA PHE A 80 2.43 11.93 11.28
C PHE A 80 2.57 10.69 12.17
N LEU A 81 3.81 10.28 12.48
CA LEU A 81 4.08 9.11 13.34
C LEU A 81 3.55 9.29 14.76
N ALA A 82 3.67 10.50 15.31
CA ALA A 82 3.14 10.85 16.62
C ALA A 82 1.60 11.01 16.65
N GLY A 83 0.90 10.88 15.52
CA GLY A 83 -0.55 11.07 15.44
C GLY A 83 -1.00 12.53 15.50
N TYR A 84 -0.08 13.48 15.33
CA TYR A 84 -0.41 14.90 15.18
C TYR A 84 -0.86 15.22 13.75
N PRO A 85 -1.56 16.34 13.53
CA PRO A 85 -1.87 16.82 12.19
C PRO A 85 -0.60 16.89 11.34
N ALA A 86 -0.63 16.22 10.19
CA ALA A 86 0.46 16.21 9.22
C ALA A 86 -0.09 16.58 7.84
N ASN A 87 0.75 17.20 7.02
CA ASN A 87 0.36 17.69 5.71
C ASN A 87 0.48 16.59 4.64
N HIS A 88 -0.43 16.61 3.67
CA HIS A 88 -0.18 15.97 2.38
C HIS A 88 0.96 16.71 1.67
N VAL A 89 2.01 15.98 1.28
CA VAL A 89 3.21 16.56 0.68
C VAL A 89 3.19 16.35 -0.83
N LEU A 90 3.21 17.45 -1.59
CA LEU A 90 3.47 17.41 -3.03
C LEU A 90 4.97 17.65 -3.29
N MET A 91 5.64 16.66 -3.88
CA MET A 91 7.05 16.78 -4.28
C MET A 91 7.15 17.12 -5.77
N THR A 92 7.74 18.27 -6.10
CA THR A 92 7.92 18.73 -7.49
C THR A 92 9.40 18.76 -7.88
N GLY A 93 9.70 18.84 -9.17
CA GLY A 93 11.06 18.90 -9.71
C GLY A 93 11.32 17.93 -10.86
N THR A 94 12.47 18.08 -11.52
CA THR A 94 12.85 17.31 -12.71
C THR A 94 13.03 15.80 -12.44
N ARG A 95 13.05 14.98 -13.50
CA ARG A 95 13.39 13.56 -13.40
C ARG A 95 14.81 13.43 -12.84
N GLY A 96 15.00 12.54 -11.86
CA GLY A 96 16.30 12.36 -11.22
C GLY A 96 16.59 13.32 -10.05
N ALA A 97 15.71 14.28 -9.74
CA ALA A 97 15.88 15.22 -8.62
C ALA A 97 15.67 14.60 -7.21
N GLY A 98 15.80 13.28 -7.06
CA GLY A 98 15.76 12.62 -5.74
C GLY A 98 14.40 12.54 -5.03
N LYS A 99 13.27 12.84 -5.68
CA LYS A 99 11.93 12.78 -5.04
C LYS A 99 11.63 11.41 -4.40
N SER A 100 11.71 10.34 -5.19
CA SER A 100 11.52 8.98 -4.67
C SER A 100 12.63 8.54 -3.72
N SER A 101 13.84 9.09 -3.91
CA SER A 101 14.99 8.84 -3.04
C SER A 101 14.75 9.36 -1.62
N ILE A 102 14.18 10.57 -1.48
CA ILE A 102 13.79 11.14 -0.18
C ILE A 102 12.76 10.25 0.52
N VAL A 103 11.70 9.81 -0.20
CA VAL A 103 10.65 8.95 0.39
C VAL A 103 11.24 7.63 0.90
N ARG A 104 12.15 7.02 0.13
CA ARG A 104 12.83 5.77 0.55
C ARG A 104 13.78 5.98 1.71
N ALA A 105 14.50 7.11 1.75
CA ALA A 105 15.37 7.47 2.87
C ALA A 105 14.55 7.69 4.16
N LEU A 106 13.40 8.35 4.07
CA LEU A 106 12.47 8.50 5.19
C LEU A 106 11.96 7.14 5.69
N LEU A 107 11.55 6.27 4.77
CA LEU A 107 11.12 4.91 5.15
C LEU A 107 12.26 4.17 5.87
N ASN A 108 13.49 4.26 5.38
CA ASN A 108 14.62 3.60 6.03
C ASN A 108 14.91 4.15 7.43
N GLU A 109 14.80 5.48 7.61
CA GLU A 109 15.02 6.17 8.89
C GLU A 109 13.93 5.85 9.93
N PHE A 110 12.67 5.79 9.51
CA PHE A 110 11.52 5.75 10.42
C PHE A 110 10.77 4.40 10.44
N LYS A 111 11.22 3.38 9.70
CA LYS A 111 10.59 2.03 9.68
C LYS A 111 10.40 1.42 11.07
N ASP A 112 11.39 1.60 11.95
CA ASP A 112 11.40 1.04 13.31
C ASP A 112 10.48 1.83 14.25
N GLN A 113 10.06 3.03 13.84
CA GLN A 113 9.02 3.83 14.52
C GLN A 113 7.62 3.55 13.95
N GLY A 114 7.49 2.52 13.10
CA GLY A 114 6.21 2.10 12.54
C GLY A 114 5.88 2.71 11.19
N LEU A 115 6.75 3.50 10.54
CA LEU A 115 6.46 4.05 9.21
C LEU A 115 6.34 2.93 8.17
N ARG A 116 5.26 2.96 7.38
CA ARG A 116 5.04 2.08 6.22
C ARG A 116 4.79 2.90 4.95
N MET A 117 4.92 2.24 3.80
CA MET A 117 4.75 2.90 2.50
C MET A 117 3.92 2.06 1.54
N ILE A 118 2.97 2.69 0.84
CA ILE A 118 2.29 2.08 -0.30
C ILE A 118 2.54 2.94 -1.54
N GLU A 119 3.24 2.39 -2.53
CA GLU A 119 3.46 3.03 -3.82
C GLU A 119 2.24 2.80 -4.73
N VAL A 120 1.65 3.88 -5.24
CA VAL A 120 0.54 3.84 -6.20
C VAL A 120 0.95 4.64 -7.44
N SER A 121 0.75 4.05 -8.63
CA SER A 121 1.05 4.73 -9.89
C SER A 121 0.01 5.81 -10.20
N ARG A 122 0.36 6.77 -11.06
CA ARG A 122 -0.58 7.83 -11.48
C ARG A 122 -1.85 7.26 -12.10
N ASP A 123 -1.71 6.19 -12.88
CA ASP A 123 -2.83 5.58 -13.61
C ASP A 123 -3.75 4.78 -12.68
N ASP A 124 -3.29 4.51 -11.45
CA ASP A 124 -4.01 3.74 -10.43
C ASP A 124 -4.55 4.62 -9.28
N LEU A 125 -4.52 5.95 -9.39
CA LEU A 125 -4.98 6.85 -8.31
C LEU A 125 -6.45 6.64 -7.93
N GLN A 126 -7.28 6.16 -8.85
CA GLN A 126 -8.66 5.75 -8.56
C GLN A 126 -8.78 4.60 -7.56
N MET A 127 -7.69 3.88 -7.26
CA MET A 127 -7.66 2.78 -6.30
C MET A 127 -7.34 3.23 -4.88
N LEU A 128 -7.08 4.52 -4.65
CA LEU A 128 -6.74 5.05 -3.33
C LEU A 128 -7.84 4.81 -2.28
N ASP A 129 -9.12 4.94 -2.64
CA ASP A 129 -10.22 4.66 -1.71
C ASP A 129 -10.21 3.19 -1.28
N LYS A 130 -10.03 2.26 -2.23
CA LYS A 130 -9.94 0.82 -1.95
C LYS A 130 -8.76 0.48 -1.02
N ILE A 131 -7.61 1.13 -1.22
CA ILE A 131 -6.43 0.96 -0.36
C ILE A 131 -6.71 1.53 1.03
N ARG A 132 -7.33 2.72 1.12
CA ARG A 132 -7.70 3.35 2.40
C ARG A 132 -8.65 2.46 3.20
N ASP A 133 -9.66 1.89 2.55
CA ASP A 133 -10.62 1.01 3.22
C ASP A 133 -9.91 -0.22 3.81
N ALA A 134 -8.99 -0.83 3.06
CA ALA A 134 -8.16 -1.94 3.56
C ALA A 134 -7.23 -1.54 4.73
N ILE A 135 -6.73 -0.30 4.76
CA ILE A 135 -5.95 0.22 5.90
C ILE A 135 -6.85 0.39 7.13
N ASN A 136 -8.08 0.88 6.95
CA ASN A 136 -9.04 1.07 8.05
C ASN A 136 -9.54 -0.25 8.66
N GLU A 137 -9.44 -1.35 7.92
CA GLU A 137 -9.75 -2.70 8.42
C GLU A 137 -8.64 -3.28 9.31
N LEU A 138 -7.46 -2.65 9.39
CA LEU A 138 -6.40 -3.09 10.28
C LEU A 138 -6.80 -2.91 11.75
N PRO A 139 -6.33 -3.81 12.65
CA PRO A 139 -6.58 -3.68 14.09
C PRO A 139 -6.09 -2.34 14.67
N GLU A 140 -6.83 -1.77 15.62
CA GLU A 140 -6.48 -0.48 16.26
C GLU A 140 -5.16 -0.53 17.04
N ASP A 141 -4.74 -1.70 17.51
CA ASP A 141 -3.49 -1.94 18.23
C ASP A 141 -2.27 -2.05 17.31
N THR A 142 -2.46 -1.87 16.00
CA THR A 142 -1.37 -1.91 15.03
C THR A 142 -0.39 -0.76 15.29
N SER A 143 0.86 -1.09 15.62
CA SER A 143 1.90 -0.11 15.95
C SER A 143 2.52 0.60 14.74
N CYS A 144 1.93 0.47 13.55
CA CYS A 144 2.44 1.05 12.31
C CYS A 144 1.47 2.08 11.71
N ARG A 145 2.01 3.01 10.94
CA ARG A 145 1.28 4.09 10.26
C ARG A 145 1.69 4.22 8.81
#